data_AF-R0B692-F1
#
_entry.id   AF-R0B692-F1
#
_cell.length_a   1.000
_cell.length_b   1.000
_cell.length_c   1.000
_cell.angle_alpha   90.00
_cell.angle_beta   90.00
_cell.angle_gamma   90.00
#
_symmetry.space_group_name_H-M   'P 1'
#
loop_
_entity.id
_entity.type
_entity.pdbx_description
1 polymer ?
#
loop_
_entity_poly.entity_id
_entity_poly.type
_entity_poly.pdbx_seq_one_letter_code
_entity_poly.pdbx_strand_id
1 'polypeptide(L)' 'MTEQRKRSLTRWILSKNRMGRQAALARFRNRSVSQFFYSADNLDNDVWEMRSLANESQRDVKQTILDLAVALGKEL' A
#
# COMPACT_ATOMS: atom_id res chain seq x y z
N MET A 1 -4.44 22.41 -8.87
CA MET A 1 -4.44 21.04 -8.34
C MET A 1 -5.88 20.57 -8.18
N THR A 2 -6.33 19.56 -8.91
CA THR A 2 -7.73 19.08 -8.88
C THR A 2 -8.07 18.48 -7.51
N GLU A 3 -9.33 18.57 -7.08
CA GLU A 3 -9.75 18.16 -5.75
C GLU A 3 -9.53 16.65 -5.48
N GLN A 4 -9.55 15.87 -6.56
CA GLN A 4 -9.23 14.45 -6.55
C GLN A 4 -7.74 14.19 -6.26
N ARG A 5 -6.83 15.02 -6.79
CA ARG A 5 -5.38 14.93 -6.54
C ARG A 5 -5.04 15.26 -5.08
N LYS A 6 -5.74 16.23 -4.46
CA LYS A 6 -5.63 16.51 -3.01
C LYS A 6 -6.06 15.31 -2.16
N ARG A 7 -7.18 14.68 -2.49
CA ARG A 7 -7.67 13.48 -1.77
C ARG A 7 -6.69 12.31 -1.89
N SER A 8 -6.11 12.09 -3.07
CA SER A 8 -5.06 11.07 -3.27
C SER A 8 -3.82 11.36 -2.44
N LEU A 9 -3.33 12.61 -2.44
CA LEU A 9 -2.18 13.03 -1.64
C LEU A 9 -2.41 12.83 -0.14
N THR A 10 -3.57 13.27 0.38
CA THR A 10 -3.92 13.10 1.80
C THR A 10 -3.99 11.62 2.18
N ARG A 11 -4.58 10.78 1.32
CA ARG A 11 -4.67 9.34 1.55
C ARG A 11 -3.29 8.67 1.54
N TRP A 12 -2.38 9.13 0.67
CA TRP A 12 -1.00 8.66 0.61
C TRP A 12 -0.23 9.00 1.90
N ILE A 13 -0.32 10.24 2.38
CA ILE A 13 0.31 10.69 3.63
C ILE A 13 -0.21 9.90 4.84
N LEU A 14 -1.53 9.71 4.94
CA LEU A 14 -2.14 8.92 6.02
C LEU A 14 -1.69 7.45 6.00
N SER A 15 -1.56 6.86 4.81
CA SER A 15 -1.04 5.51 4.62
C SER A 15 0.40 5.41 5.14
N LYS A 16 1.30 6.30 4.70
CA LYS A 16 2.71 6.36 5.15
C LYS A 16 2.84 6.50 6.68
N ASN A 17 2.03 7.35 7.30
CA ASN A 17 2.02 7.51 8.76
C ASN A 17 1.57 6.24 9.51
N ARG A 18 0.72 5.41 8.90
CA ARG A 18 0.33 4.12 9.50
C ARG A 18 1.50 3.13 9.49
N MET A 19 2.26 3.08 8.40
CA MET A 19 3.41 2.19 8.24
C MET A 19 4.49 2.45 9.28
N GLY A 20 4.87 3.73 9.46
CA GLY A 20 5.89 4.12 10.42
C GLY A 20 5.54 3.68 11.84
N ARG A 21 4.26 3.79 12.22
CA ARG A 21 3.77 3.33 13.53
C ARG A 21 3.84 1.82 13.70
N GLN A 22 3.46 1.06 12.68
CA GLN A 22 3.47 -0.42 12.72
C GLN A 22 4.90 -0.96 12.75
N ALA A 23 5.82 -0.38 11.97
CA ALA A 23 7.23 -0.73 11.99
C ALA A 23 7.88 -0.39 13.34
N ALA A 24 7.60 0.80 13.90
CA ALA A 24 8.09 1.18 15.21
C ALA A 24 7.59 0.24 16.32
N LEU A 25 6.32 -0.17 16.26
CA LEU A 25 5.72 -1.11 17.21
C LEU A 25 6.34 -2.52 17.10
N ALA A 26 6.59 -2.99 15.88
CA ALA A 26 7.24 -4.29 15.65
C ALA A 26 8.68 -4.30 16.19
N ARG A 27 9.44 -3.23 15.94
CA ARG A 27 10.79 -3.04 16.50
C ARG A 27 10.77 -2.98 18.03
N PHE A 28 9.83 -2.23 18.61
CA PHE A 28 9.66 -2.17 20.07
C PHE A 28 9.38 -3.55 20.70
N ARG A 29 8.65 -4.42 19.99
CA ARG A 29 8.30 -5.77 20.45
C ARG A 29 9.28 -6.86 20.01
N ASN A 30 10.39 -6.49 19.38
CA ASN A 30 11.35 -7.42 18.78
C ASN A 30 10.68 -8.47 17.87
N ARG A 31 9.75 -8.03 17.03
CA ARG A 31 9.07 -8.87 16.03
C ARG A 31 9.41 -8.39 14.63
N SER A 32 9.55 -9.34 13.70
CA SER A 32 9.63 -9.05 12.27
C SER A 32 8.24 -8.66 11.75
N VAL A 33 8.19 -7.67 10.86
CA VAL A 33 6.96 -7.28 10.16
C VAL A 33 7.29 -7.00 8.70
N SER A 34 6.52 -7.62 7.81
CA SER A 34 6.56 -7.34 6.37
C SER A 34 5.23 -6.69 5.98
N GLN A 35 5.29 -5.66 5.14
CA GLN A 35 4.12 -4.86 4.77
C GLN A 35 4.08 -4.69 3.26
N PHE A 36 2.98 -5.13 2.65
CA PHE A 36 2.77 -5.09 1.21
C PHE A 36 1.75 -4.01 0.86
N PHE A 37 1.97 -3.33 -0.27
CA PHE A 37 1.12 -2.23 -0.71
C PHE A 37 0.72 -2.34 -2.16
N TYR A 38 -0.53 -1.96 -2.39
CA TYR A 38 -1.05 -1.67 -3.70
C TYR A 38 -1.32 -0.16 -3.80
N SER A 39 -0.56 0.54 -4.63
CA SER A 39 -0.68 1.99 -4.81
C SER A 39 -1.82 2.33 -5.76
N ALA A 40 -2.72 3.21 -5.32
CA ALA A 40 -3.84 3.73 -6.11
C ALA A 40 -3.43 4.78 -7.15
N ASP A 41 -2.16 5.18 -7.14
CA ASP A 41 -1.68 6.33 -7.89
C ASP A 41 -0.21 6.11 -8.20
N ASN A 42 0.18 6.34 -9.46
CA ASN A 42 1.58 6.37 -9.86
C ASN A 42 2.02 7.83 -9.89
N LEU A 43 2.77 8.26 -8.87
CA LEU A 43 3.25 9.64 -8.73
C LEU A 43 4.30 10.02 -9.78
N ASP A 44 4.82 9.04 -10.54
CA ASP A 44 5.93 9.18 -11.48
C ASP A 44 5.48 9.18 -12.96
N ASN A 45 4.18 9.03 -13.23
CA ASN A 45 3.66 8.95 -14.59
C ASN A 45 3.02 10.27 -15.02
N ASP A 46 3.36 10.73 -16.23
CA ASP A 46 2.81 11.98 -16.80
C ASP A 46 1.30 11.88 -17.07
N VAL A 47 0.80 10.66 -17.30
CA VAL A 47 -0.61 10.37 -17.51
C VAL A 47 -1.23 9.83 -16.23
N TRP A 48 -2.23 10.56 -15.72
CA TRP A 48 -3.03 10.13 -14.58
C TRP A 48 -3.97 8.98 -14.98
N GLU A 49 -3.69 7.78 -14.49
CA GLU A 49 -4.64 6.66 -14.59
C GLU A 49 -5.50 6.58 -13.34
N MET A 50 -6.82 6.61 -13.51
CA MET A 50 -7.74 6.44 -12.39
C MET A 50 -7.71 5.00 -11.90
N ARG A 51 -7.01 4.76 -10.78
CA ARG A 51 -7.04 3.47 -10.08
C ARG A 51 -7.87 3.61 -8.81
N SER A 52 -8.68 2.60 -8.55
CA SER A 52 -9.52 2.55 -7.35
C SER A 52 -8.84 1.70 -6.28
N LEU A 53 -9.10 2.04 -5.02
CA LEU A 53 -8.77 1.20 -3.87
C LEU A 53 -9.94 0.32 -3.45
N ALA A 54 -11.09 0.41 -4.13
CA ALA A 54 -12.25 -0.42 -3.84
C ALA A 54 -11.86 -1.89 -3.94
N ASN A 55 -12.40 -2.73 -3.06
CA ASN A 55 -12.04 -4.14 -2.96
C ASN A 55 -12.12 -4.87 -4.30
N GLU A 56 -13.16 -4.57 -5.08
CA GLU A 56 -13.43 -5.20 -6.38
C GLU A 56 -12.52 -4.71 -7.52
N SER A 57 -11.90 -3.54 -7.37
CA SER A 57 -10.98 -3.01 -8.38
C SER A 57 -9.61 -3.70 -8.32
N GLN A 58 -9.09 -4.08 -9.50
CA GLN A 58 -7.80 -4.75 -9.69
C GLN A 58 -7.58 -5.92 -8.73
N ARG A 59 -8.62 -6.75 -8.56
CA ARG A 59 -8.61 -7.92 -7.68
C ARG A 59 -7.46 -8.87 -7.99
N ASP A 60 -7.15 -9.07 -9.27
CA ASP A 60 -6.06 -9.97 -9.70
C ASP A 60 -4.70 -9.48 -9.18
N VAL A 61 -4.43 -8.17 -9.28
CA VAL A 61 -3.18 -7.59 -8.76
C VAL A 61 -3.10 -7.74 -7.24
N LYS A 62 -4.22 -7.54 -6.53
CA LYS A 62 -4.28 -7.74 -5.07
C LYS A 62 -4.10 -9.20 -4.70
N GLN A 63 -4.60 -10.13 -5.51
CA GLN A 63 -4.39 -11.56 -5.34
C GLN A 63 -2.91 -11.92 -5.52
N THR A 64 -2.25 -11.40 -6.56
CA THR A 64 -0.80 -11.59 -6.75
C THR A 64 0.00 -11.09 -5.55
N ILE A 65 -0.34 -9.92 -5.00
CA ILE A 65 0.30 -9.38 -3.81
C ILE A 65 0.10 -10.31 -2.60
N LEU A 66 -1.10 -10.88 -2.44
CA LEU A 66 -1.39 -11.85 -1.39
C LEU A 66 -0.56 -13.13 -1.57
N ASP A 67 -0.49 -13.66 -2.78
CA ASP A 67 0.26 -14.89 -3.09
C ASP A 67 1.76 -14.69 -2.81
N LEU A 68 2.32 -13.54 -3.18
CA LEU A 68 3.69 -13.16 -2.85
C LEU A 68 3.91 -13.04 -1.33
N ALA A 69 2.94 -12.47 -0.61
CA ALA A 69 3.03 -12.35 0.84
C ALA A 69 3.01 -13.71 1.53
N VAL A 70 2.19 -14.65 1.05
CA VAL A 70 2.14 -16.03 1.55
C VAL A 70 3.43 -16.78 1.21
N ALA A 71 3.97 -16.61 0.00
CA ALA A 71 5.24 -17.22 -0.39
C ALA A 71 6.39 -16.73 0.51
N LEU A 72 6.53 -15.42 0.70
CA LEU A 72 7.53 -14.84 1.60
C LEU A 72 7.35 -15.34 3.04
N GLY A 73 6.10 -15.41 3.52
CA GLY A 73 5.80 -15.90 4.86
C GLY A 73 6.15 -17.37 5.10
N LYS A 74 6.29 -18.18 4.04
CA LYS A 74 6.76 -19.58 4.15
C LYS A 74 8.28 -19.69 4.20
N GLU A 75 9.00 -18.67 3.71
CA GLU A 75 10.47 -18.64 3.65
C GLU A 75 11.12 -18.01 4.89
N LEU A 76 10.32 -17.33 5.74
CA LEU A 76 10.73 -16.69 7.00
C LEU A 76 10.52 -17.60 8.21
#